data_AF-A0A2N5ZQ01-F1
#
_entry.id   AF-A0A2N5ZQ01-F1
#
_cell.length_a   1.000
_cell.length_b   1.000
_cell.length_c   1.000
_cell.angle_alpha   90.00
_cell.angle_beta   90.00
_cell.angle_gamma   90.00
#
_symmetry.space_group_name_H-M   'P 1'
#
loop_
_entity.id
_entity.type
_entity.pdbx_description
1 polymer ?
#
loop_
_entity_poly.entity_id
_entity_poly.type
_entity_poly.pdbx_seq_one_letter_code
_entity_poly.pdbx_strand_id
1 'polypeptide(L)'
;QWMVKNNLQVTNANIFLKGMDDALSNKTLAVADSSIAPIVSAYQMTAQMDRSKLLEEQLFASLKGKAGVGVLPSGVHYIVIEKGAGSRPNASDTIVFHAKGVFPDGTLFEDTYQKNQAITNVASNLIPGLNEAMQLMPVGSTWRIFIPSALAYGSAGIPGKVPPYSALVFDIKLLEIK
;
A
#
# COMPACT_ATOMS: atom_id res chain seq x y z
N GLN A 1 23.96 3.55 0.57
CA GLN A 1 22.88 3.56 1.58
C GLN A 1 21.50 3.72 0.95
N TRP A 2 21.25 4.76 0.12
CA TRP A 2 19.93 4.94 -0.53
C TRP A 2 19.49 3.79 -1.44
N MET A 3 20.37 3.27 -2.30
CA MET A 3 20.04 2.15 -3.21
C MET A 3 19.54 0.91 -2.45
N VAL A 4 20.25 0.53 -1.39
CA VAL A 4 19.89 -0.61 -0.52
C VAL A 4 18.51 -0.41 0.11
N LYS A 5 18.23 0.79 0.65
CA LYS A 5 16.93 1.12 1.27
C LYS A 5 15.76 1.02 0.29
N ASN A 6 16.01 1.25 -1.00
CA ASN A 6 14.99 1.23 -2.05
C ASN A 6 15.01 -0.05 -2.89
N ASN A 7 15.71 -1.09 -2.44
CA ASN A 7 15.84 -2.37 -3.13
C ASN A 7 16.38 -2.26 -4.57
N LEU A 8 17.21 -1.24 -4.84
CA LEU A 8 17.95 -1.15 -6.10
C LEU A 8 19.22 -1.99 -5.96
N GLN A 9 19.25 -3.11 -6.66
CA GLN A 9 20.36 -4.05 -6.66
C GLN A 9 21.30 -3.80 -7.83
N VAL A 10 22.57 -3.52 -7.52
CA VAL A 10 23.66 -3.55 -8.49
C VAL A 10 24.13 -5.00 -8.60
N THR A 11 23.71 -5.69 -9.65
CA THR A 11 24.04 -7.10 -9.89
C THR A 11 25.45 -7.30 -10.45
N ASN A 12 26.03 -6.28 -11.08
CA ASN A 12 27.41 -6.29 -11.58
C ASN A 12 28.08 -4.94 -11.30
N ALA A 13 28.86 -4.87 -10.22
CA ALA A 13 29.54 -3.65 -9.80
C ALA A 13 30.53 -3.12 -10.85
N ASN A 14 31.22 -4.01 -11.57
CA ASN A 14 32.19 -3.62 -12.59
C ASN A 14 31.52 -2.93 -13.79
N ILE A 15 30.39 -3.47 -14.26
CA ILE A 15 29.62 -2.85 -15.36
C ILE A 15 29.00 -1.53 -14.90
N PHE A 16 28.48 -1.47 -13.67
CA PHE A 16 27.91 -0.25 -13.11
C PHE A 16 28.95 0.89 -13.02
N LEU A 17 30.13 0.60 -12.47
CA LEU A 17 31.23 1.56 -12.36
C LEU A 17 31.76 1.97 -13.74
N LYS A 18 31.88 1.02 -14.69
CA LYS A 18 32.25 1.34 -16.06
C LYS A 18 31.24 2.28 -16.72
N GLY A 19 29.94 2.02 -16.58
CA GLY A 19 28.90 2.89 -17.13
C GLY A 19 28.92 4.30 -16.55
N MET A 20 29.20 4.42 -15.24
CA MET A 20 29.40 5.73 -14.61
C MET A 20 30.64 6.45 -15.15
N ASP A 21 31.78 5.76 -15.29
CA ASP A 21 33.01 6.32 -15.84
C ASP A 21 32.83 6.76 -17.30
N ASP A 22 32.18 5.93 -18.12
CA ASP A 22 31.91 6.25 -19.52
C ASP A 22 31.04 7.51 -19.62
N ALA A 23 29.99 7.63 -18.82
CA ALA A 23 29.11 8.79 -18.81
C ALA A 23 29.79 10.07 -18.30
N LEU A 24 30.54 9.99 -17.20
CA LEU A 24 31.22 11.15 -16.59
C LEU A 24 32.40 11.64 -17.43
N SER A 25 33.07 10.73 -18.16
CA SER A 25 34.19 11.03 -19.04
C SER A 25 33.77 11.31 -20.49
N ASN A 26 32.47 11.37 -20.77
CA ASN A 26 31.90 11.57 -22.12
C ASN A 26 32.43 10.57 -23.17
N LYS A 27 32.63 9.32 -22.76
CA LYS A 27 33.00 8.20 -23.64
C LYS A 27 31.76 7.61 -24.30
N THR A 28 31.96 6.88 -25.38
CA THR A 28 30.89 6.08 -26.02
C THR A 28 30.31 5.09 -25.03
N LEU A 29 28.99 5.16 -24.80
CA LEU A 29 28.28 4.26 -23.90
C LEU A 29 28.15 2.86 -24.51
N ALA A 30 28.16 1.84 -23.64
CA ALA A 30 27.95 0.44 -24.04
C ALA A 30 26.50 0.13 -24.48
N VAL A 31 25.58 1.07 -24.27
CA VAL A 31 24.17 0.98 -24.65
C VAL A 31 23.79 2.23 -25.43
N ALA A 32 22.88 2.11 -26.39
CA ALA A 32 22.35 3.26 -27.11
C ALA A 32 21.49 4.13 -26.19
N ASP A 33 21.63 5.46 -26.29
CA ASP A 33 20.88 6.43 -25.48
C ASP A 33 19.36 6.21 -25.50
N SER A 34 18.82 5.88 -26.67
CA SER A 34 17.40 5.58 -26.88
C SER A 34 16.89 4.39 -26.08
N SER A 35 17.78 3.47 -25.69
CA SER A 35 17.45 2.27 -24.92
C SER A 35 17.54 2.48 -23.41
N ILE A 36 18.22 3.54 -22.96
CA ILE A 36 18.47 3.77 -21.52
C ILE A 36 17.16 3.98 -20.76
N ALA A 37 16.31 4.92 -21.20
CA ALA A 37 15.07 5.24 -20.48
C ALA A 37 14.11 4.04 -20.36
N PRO A 38 13.84 3.26 -21.43
CA PRO A 38 13.05 2.03 -21.32
C PRO A 38 13.64 0.99 -20.36
N ILE A 39 14.96 0.76 -20.40
CA ILE A 39 15.63 -0.21 -19.52
C ILE A 39 15.54 0.23 -18.06
N VAL A 40 15.82 1.50 -17.78
CA VAL A 40 15.73 2.06 -16.42
C VAL A 40 14.29 1.98 -15.90
N SER A 41 13.30 2.32 -16.72
CA SER A 41 11.88 2.24 -16.35
C SER A 41 11.46 0.81 -16.01
N ALA A 42 11.83 -0.17 -16.85
CA ALA A 42 11.52 -1.58 -16.61
C ALA A 42 12.17 -2.11 -15.31
N TYR A 43 13.42 -1.71 -15.07
CA TYR A 43 14.14 -2.05 -13.85
C TYR A 43 13.49 -1.42 -12.61
N GLN A 44 13.15 -0.13 -12.67
CA GLN A 44 12.46 0.57 -11.57
C GLN A 44 11.11 -0.07 -11.25
N MET A 45 10.33 -0.45 -12.28
CA MET A 45 9.06 -1.14 -12.09
C MET A 45 9.26 -2.50 -11.40
N THR A 46 10.27 -3.28 -11.82
CA THR A 46 10.58 -4.57 -11.19
C THR A 46 11.03 -4.41 -9.75
N ALA A 47 11.99 -3.50 -9.48
CA ALA A 47 12.47 -3.23 -8.14
C ALA A 47 11.35 -2.74 -7.21
N GLN A 48 10.42 -1.94 -7.72
CA GLN A 48 9.24 -1.49 -6.99
C GLN A 48 8.30 -2.65 -6.66
N MET A 49 8.02 -3.55 -7.61
CA MET A 49 7.20 -4.75 -7.36
C MET A 49 7.81 -5.65 -6.29
N ASP A 50 9.11 -5.93 -6.38
CA ASP A 50 9.81 -6.78 -5.40
C ASP A 50 9.82 -6.14 -4.02
N ARG A 51 9.98 -4.81 -3.97
CA ARG A 51 9.88 -4.04 -2.73
C ARG A 51 8.49 -4.13 -2.12
N SER A 52 7.42 -3.98 -2.89
CA SER A 52 6.04 -4.08 -2.38
C SER A 52 5.76 -5.47 -1.80
N LYS A 53 6.16 -6.54 -2.50
CA LYS A 53 6.00 -7.92 -2.03
C LYS A 53 6.75 -8.17 -0.73
N LEU A 54 8.00 -7.71 -0.65
CA LEU A 54 8.81 -7.83 0.56
C LEU A 54 8.18 -7.09 1.75
N LEU A 55 7.69 -5.87 1.51
CA LEU A 55 7.03 -5.06 2.55
C LEU A 55 5.72 -5.71 3.03
N GLU A 56 4.93 -6.29 2.13
CA GLU A 56 3.74 -7.06 2.47
C GLU A 56 4.08 -8.28 3.33
N GLU A 57 5.06 -9.09 2.90
CA GLU A 57 5.51 -10.26 3.66
C GLU A 57 5.97 -9.88 5.06
N GLN A 58 6.82 -8.86 5.18
CA GLN A 58 7.33 -8.37 6.47
C GLN A 58 6.20 -7.84 7.36
N LEU A 59 5.24 -7.11 6.79
CA LEU A 59 4.09 -6.60 7.54
C LEU A 59 3.31 -7.74 8.17
N PHE A 60 2.82 -8.70 7.37
CA PHE A 60 1.96 -9.77 7.88
C PHE A 60 2.72 -10.77 8.76
N ALA A 61 4.01 -10.99 8.51
CA ALA A 61 4.86 -11.75 9.42
C ALA A 61 4.94 -11.06 10.81
N SER A 62 5.07 -9.73 10.84
CA SER A 62 5.16 -8.96 12.10
C SER A 62 3.84 -8.89 12.89
N LEU A 63 2.70 -9.10 12.23
CA LEU A 63 1.38 -9.08 12.86
C LEU A 63 1.00 -10.44 13.47
N LYS A 64 1.61 -11.53 13.00
CA LYS A 64 1.29 -12.89 13.44
C LYS A 64 1.55 -13.07 14.93
N GLY A 65 0.50 -13.45 15.67
CA GLY A 65 0.56 -13.70 17.11
C GLY A 65 0.69 -12.44 17.97
N LYS A 66 0.60 -11.24 17.39
CA LYS A 66 0.66 -9.99 18.14
C LYS A 66 -0.64 -9.77 18.91
N ALA A 67 -0.54 -9.55 20.22
CA ALA A 67 -1.70 -9.30 21.07
C ALA A 67 -2.51 -8.08 20.58
N GLY A 68 -3.84 -8.20 20.60
CA GLY A 68 -4.76 -7.16 20.14
C GLY A 68 -4.96 -7.07 18.63
N VAL A 69 -4.22 -7.86 17.83
CA VAL A 69 -4.46 -8.00 16.40
C VAL A 69 -5.51 -9.09 16.16
N GLY A 70 -6.66 -8.69 15.61
CA GLY A 70 -7.67 -9.59 15.09
C GLY A 70 -7.36 -10.00 13.65
N VAL A 71 -7.84 -11.18 13.25
CA VAL A 71 -7.69 -11.69 11.88
C VAL A 71 -9.08 -12.11 11.38
N LEU A 72 -9.44 -11.62 10.20
CA LEU A 72 -10.67 -11.99 9.50
C LEU A 72 -10.44 -13.24 8.64
N PRO A 73 -11.49 -14.01 8.28
CA PRO A 73 -11.35 -15.23 7.48
C PRO A 73 -10.62 -15.02 6.14
N SER A 74 -10.73 -13.84 5.54
CA SER A 74 -10.03 -13.48 4.29
C SER A 74 -8.52 -13.29 4.44
N GLY A 75 -8.01 -13.14 5.67
CA GLY A 75 -6.63 -12.76 5.95
C GLY A 75 -6.44 -11.26 6.22
N VAL A 76 -7.48 -10.43 6.16
CA VAL A 76 -7.41 -9.04 6.67
C VAL A 76 -7.12 -9.06 8.16
N HIS A 77 -6.14 -8.26 8.59
CA HIS A 77 -5.86 -8.06 10.00
C HIS A 77 -6.39 -6.71 10.46
N TYR A 78 -6.74 -6.58 11.72
CA TYR A 78 -7.21 -5.31 12.27
C TYR A 78 -6.84 -5.14 13.74
N ILE A 79 -6.84 -3.89 14.19
CA ILE A 79 -6.75 -3.48 15.59
C ILE A 79 -7.87 -2.47 15.84
N VAL A 80 -8.67 -2.71 16.88
CA VAL A 80 -9.66 -1.73 17.32
C VAL A 80 -8.94 -0.66 18.15
N ILE A 81 -8.86 0.56 17.61
CA ILE A 81 -8.25 1.71 18.31
C ILE A 81 -9.28 2.34 19.25
N GLU A 82 -10.48 2.59 18.73
CA GLU A 82 -11.60 3.19 19.46
C GLU A 82 -12.85 2.35 19.23
N LYS A 83 -13.53 1.95 20.30
CA LYS A 83 -14.78 1.18 20.21
C LYS A 83 -15.94 2.13 19.93
N GLY A 84 -16.68 1.86 18.87
CA GLY A 84 -17.97 2.49 18.59
C GLY A 84 -19.10 1.71 19.25
N ALA A 85 -20.27 2.34 19.35
CA ALA A 85 -21.48 1.76 19.93
C ALA A 85 -22.69 1.79 18.98
N GLY A 86 -22.53 2.33 17.77
CA GLY A 86 -23.60 2.37 16.79
C GLY A 86 -23.78 1.07 16.02
N SER A 87 -24.75 1.07 15.11
CA SER A 87 -25.03 -0.06 14.21
C SER A 87 -23.82 -0.37 13.30
N ARG A 88 -23.78 -1.59 12.78
CA ARG A 88 -22.82 -2.00 11.75
C ARG A 88 -23.47 -1.87 10.37
N PRO A 89 -22.75 -1.41 9.34
CA PRO A 89 -23.29 -1.31 7.99
C PRO A 89 -23.46 -2.69 7.36
N ASN A 90 -24.51 -2.83 6.54
CA ASN A 90 -24.62 -3.87 5.54
C ASN A 90 -23.85 -3.47 4.27
N ALA A 91 -23.59 -4.43 3.38
CA ALA A 91 -22.87 -4.18 2.14
C ALA A 91 -23.52 -3.14 1.22
N SER A 92 -24.86 -3.03 1.24
CA SER A 92 -25.62 -2.08 0.43
C SER A 92 -25.70 -0.66 1.02
N ASP A 93 -25.28 -0.48 2.27
CA ASP A 93 -25.49 0.77 2.96
C ASP A 93 -24.51 1.84 2.46
N THR A 94 -24.97 3.09 2.49
CA THR A 94 -24.09 4.24 2.25
C THR A 94 -23.43 4.62 3.56
N ILE A 95 -22.10 4.66 3.56
CA ILE A 95 -21.29 4.93 4.76
C ILE A 95 -20.50 6.22 4.59
N VAL A 96 -20.31 6.93 5.71
CA VAL A 96 -19.46 8.12 5.80
C VAL A 96 -18.30 7.84 6.74
N PHE A 97 -17.07 8.03 6.28
CA PHE A 97 -15.89 7.73 7.08
C PHE A 97 -14.70 8.64 6.78
N HIS A 98 -13.83 8.79 7.77
CA HIS A 98 -12.48 9.30 7.55
C HIS A 98 -11.49 8.14 7.37
N ALA A 99 -10.46 8.38 6.56
CA ALA A 99 -9.43 7.42 6.26
C ALA A 99 -8.07 8.10 6.22
N LYS A 100 -7.08 7.42 6.81
CA LYS A 100 -5.66 7.68 6.57
C LYS A 100 -5.00 6.39 6.11
N GLY A 101 -4.56 6.37 4.86
CA GLY A 101 -3.96 5.22 4.20
C GLY A 101 -2.46 5.38 4.02
N VAL A 102 -1.68 4.42 4.52
CA VAL A 102 -0.23 4.35 4.36
C VAL A 102 0.19 2.97 3.82
N PHE A 103 1.30 2.94 3.09
CA PHE A 103 1.99 1.69 2.77
C PHE A 103 2.73 1.15 4.01
N PRO A 104 3.20 -0.12 4.01
CA PRO A 104 3.88 -0.70 5.17
C PRO A 104 5.16 0.04 5.58
N ASP A 105 5.78 0.79 4.66
CA ASP A 105 6.93 1.64 4.94
C ASP A 105 6.57 3.02 5.55
N GLY A 106 5.29 3.28 5.79
CA GLY A 106 4.76 4.53 6.33
C GLY A 106 4.48 5.62 5.30
N THR A 107 4.73 5.37 4.01
CA THR A 107 4.46 6.34 2.94
C THR A 107 2.94 6.55 2.82
N LEU A 108 2.52 7.82 2.92
CA LEU A 108 1.11 8.23 2.85
C LEU A 108 0.59 8.21 1.41
N PHE A 109 -0.59 7.64 1.18
CA PHE A 109 -1.28 7.68 -0.13
C PHE A 109 -2.74 8.16 -0.05
N GLU A 110 -3.32 8.22 1.16
CA GLU A 110 -4.64 8.79 1.39
C GLU A 110 -4.70 9.48 2.76
N ASP A 111 -5.28 10.67 2.83
CA ASP A 111 -5.52 11.39 4.08
C ASP A 111 -6.72 12.32 3.92
N THR A 112 -7.87 11.90 4.46
CA THR A 112 -9.10 12.69 4.37
C THR A 112 -9.18 13.79 5.42
N TYR A 113 -8.36 13.73 6.47
CA TYR A 113 -8.27 14.77 7.49
C TYR A 113 -7.57 16.01 6.96
N GLN A 114 -6.49 15.83 6.19
CA GLN A 114 -5.79 16.96 5.54
C GLN A 114 -6.70 17.77 4.61
N LYS A 115 -7.66 17.10 3.96
CA LYS A 115 -8.63 17.72 3.05
C LYS A 115 -9.89 18.20 3.76
N ASN A 116 -10.03 17.93 5.06
CA ASN A 116 -11.22 18.15 5.86
C ASN A 116 -12.52 17.65 5.18
N GLN A 117 -12.43 16.51 4.49
CA GLN A 117 -13.51 15.97 3.67
C GLN A 117 -13.62 14.46 3.85
N ALA A 118 -14.67 14.01 4.54
CA ALA A 118 -14.97 12.59 4.70
C ALA A 118 -15.36 11.94 3.35
N ILE A 119 -15.12 10.63 3.25
CA ILE A 119 -15.55 9.83 2.10
C ILE A 119 -16.99 9.38 2.35
N THR A 120 -17.86 9.57 1.36
CA THR A 120 -19.19 8.95 1.32
C THR A 120 -19.19 7.94 0.17
N ASN A 121 -19.46 6.67 0.47
CA ASN A 121 -19.52 5.61 -0.54
C ASN A 121 -20.43 4.46 -0.09
N VAL A 122 -20.86 3.61 -1.02
CA VAL A 122 -21.54 2.35 -0.69
C VAL A 122 -20.51 1.34 -0.24
N ALA A 123 -20.76 0.61 0.85
CA ALA A 123 -19.78 -0.33 1.43
C ALA A 123 -19.29 -1.37 0.41
N SER A 124 -20.18 -1.90 -0.43
CA SER A 124 -19.86 -2.86 -1.49
C SER A 124 -18.95 -2.32 -2.60
N ASN A 125 -18.82 -1.00 -2.74
CA ASN A 125 -17.99 -0.36 -3.77
C ASN A 125 -16.53 -0.15 -3.31
N LEU A 126 -16.21 -0.47 -2.06
CA LEU A 126 -14.85 -0.42 -1.54
C LEU A 126 -14.03 -1.63 -2.02
N ILE A 127 -12.70 -1.54 -1.89
CA ILE A 127 -11.83 -2.71 -2.09
C ILE A 127 -12.25 -3.87 -1.16
N PRO A 128 -12.09 -5.14 -1.59
CA PRO A 128 -12.61 -6.30 -0.86
C PRO A 128 -12.30 -6.31 0.64
N GLY A 129 -11.05 -6.01 1.01
CA GLY A 129 -10.63 -6.02 2.41
C GLY A 129 -11.27 -4.92 3.28
N LEU A 130 -11.56 -3.74 2.70
CA LEU A 130 -12.32 -2.71 3.40
C LEU A 130 -13.80 -3.07 3.47
N ASN A 131 -14.40 -3.57 2.38
CA ASN A 131 -15.80 -3.97 2.39
C ASN A 131 -16.10 -4.97 3.52
N GLU A 132 -15.26 -6.00 3.68
CA GLU A 132 -15.40 -6.97 4.77
C GLU A 132 -15.22 -6.32 6.16
N ALA A 133 -14.16 -5.51 6.33
CA ALA A 133 -13.89 -4.89 7.62
C ALA A 133 -14.98 -3.89 8.05
N MET A 134 -15.48 -3.07 7.11
CA MET A 134 -16.49 -2.05 7.39
C MET A 134 -17.78 -2.65 7.93
N GLN A 135 -18.21 -3.81 7.42
CA GLN A 135 -19.40 -4.52 7.91
C GLN A 135 -19.26 -5.03 9.35
N LEU A 136 -18.04 -5.08 9.90
CA LEU A 136 -17.77 -5.48 11.28
C LEU A 136 -17.55 -4.27 12.20
N MET A 137 -17.33 -3.08 11.64
CA MET A 137 -17.09 -1.86 12.38
C MET A 137 -18.42 -1.24 12.88
N PRO A 138 -18.63 -1.12 14.20
CA PRO A 138 -19.72 -0.30 14.72
C PRO A 138 -19.50 1.17 14.35
N VAL A 139 -20.57 1.89 14.02
CA VAL A 139 -20.49 3.35 13.87
C VAL A 139 -19.90 4.01 15.12
N GLY A 140 -19.03 5.00 14.90
CA GLY A 140 -18.24 5.69 15.92
C GLY A 140 -16.90 5.02 16.21
N SER A 141 -16.64 3.81 15.68
CA SER A 141 -15.36 3.13 15.91
C SER A 141 -14.23 3.70 15.07
N THR A 142 -13.01 3.55 15.58
CA THR A 142 -11.77 3.77 14.83
C THR A 142 -10.98 2.47 14.80
N TRP A 143 -10.70 1.94 13.61
CA TRP A 143 -9.91 0.71 13.43
C TRP A 143 -8.67 1.01 12.61
N ARG A 144 -7.56 0.34 12.96
CA ARG A 144 -6.43 0.15 12.06
C ARG A 144 -6.63 -1.17 11.32
N ILE A 145 -6.60 -1.15 9.99
CA ILE A 145 -6.88 -2.30 9.13
C ILE A 145 -5.68 -2.52 8.23
N PHE A 146 -5.19 -3.77 8.18
CA PHE A 146 -4.08 -4.21 7.36
C PHE A 146 -4.61 -5.15 6.28
N ILE A 147 -4.49 -4.73 5.03
CA ILE A 147 -5.13 -5.38 3.88
C ILE A 147 -4.05 -5.96 2.97
N PRO A 148 -4.04 -7.30 2.75
CA PRO A 148 -3.15 -7.92 1.78
C PRO A 148 -3.40 -7.36 0.38
N SER A 149 -2.36 -7.30 -0.47
CA SER A 149 -2.50 -6.69 -1.80
C SER A 149 -3.58 -7.36 -2.66
N ALA A 150 -3.77 -8.67 -2.51
CA ALA A 150 -4.82 -9.45 -3.17
C ALA A 150 -6.26 -9.01 -2.82
N LEU A 151 -6.47 -8.40 -1.65
CA LEU A 151 -7.75 -7.85 -1.20
C LEU A 151 -7.82 -6.31 -1.34
N ALA A 152 -6.84 -5.73 -2.02
CA ALA A 152 -6.72 -4.32 -2.35
C ALA A 152 -6.70 -4.12 -3.88
N TYR A 153 -5.59 -3.65 -4.43
CA TYR A 153 -5.42 -3.36 -5.86
C TYR A 153 -4.57 -4.40 -6.62
N GLY A 154 -4.16 -5.47 -5.94
CA GLY A 154 -3.52 -6.64 -6.53
C GLY A 154 -2.23 -6.35 -7.30
N SER A 155 -1.97 -7.16 -8.33
CA SER A 155 -0.79 -7.05 -9.19
C SER A 155 -0.80 -5.83 -10.11
N ALA A 156 -1.96 -5.19 -10.32
CA ALA A 156 -2.06 -4.00 -11.17
C ALA A 156 -1.72 -2.72 -10.40
N GLY A 157 -2.13 -2.63 -9.13
CA GLY A 157 -2.05 -1.38 -8.39
C GLY A 157 -2.95 -0.29 -8.99
N ILE A 158 -2.61 0.97 -8.71
CA ILE A 158 -3.16 2.17 -9.37
C ILE A 158 -1.97 2.96 -9.91
N PRO A 159 -1.83 3.11 -11.24
CA PRO A 159 -0.75 3.90 -11.83
C PRO A 159 -0.63 5.28 -11.19
N GLY A 160 0.58 5.63 -10.74
CA GLY A 160 0.87 6.92 -10.10
C GLY A 160 0.37 7.10 -8.66
N LYS A 161 -0.36 6.13 -8.07
CA LYS A 161 -0.89 6.22 -6.70
C LYS A 161 -0.55 5.02 -5.82
N VAL A 162 -0.84 3.81 -6.28
CA VAL A 162 -0.65 2.56 -5.52
C VAL A 162 0.25 1.63 -6.33
N PRO A 163 1.45 1.29 -5.86
CA PRO A 163 2.29 0.34 -6.57
C PRO A 163 1.64 -1.06 -6.66
N PRO A 164 1.95 -1.85 -7.70
CA PRO A 164 1.61 -3.27 -7.74
C PRO A 164 1.99 -4.03 -6.46
N TYR A 165 1.18 -5.01 -6.10
CA TYR A 165 1.39 -5.89 -4.94
C TYR A 165 1.55 -5.15 -3.60
N SER A 166 0.98 -3.94 -3.49
CA SER A 166 1.07 -3.18 -2.24
C SER A 166 -0.01 -3.63 -1.27
N ALA A 167 0.40 -4.14 -0.11
CA ALA A 167 -0.46 -4.17 1.07
C ALA A 167 -0.78 -2.75 1.52
N LEU A 168 -1.97 -2.55 2.09
CA LEU A 168 -2.43 -1.25 2.56
C LEU A 168 -2.67 -1.28 4.06
N VAL A 169 -2.32 -0.18 4.74
CA VAL A 169 -2.65 0.04 6.15
C VAL A 169 -3.54 1.26 6.24
N PHE A 170 -4.76 1.09 6.73
CA PHE A 170 -5.71 2.17 6.92
C PHE A 170 -6.01 2.40 8.39
N ASP A 171 -6.01 3.65 8.82
CA ASP A 171 -6.78 4.08 9.99
C ASP A 171 -8.12 4.62 9.51
N ILE A 172 -9.22 3.93 9.85
CA ILE A 172 -10.58 4.31 9.46
C ILE A 172 -11.37 4.72 10.69
N LYS A 173 -12.01 5.89 10.63
CA LYS A 173 -13.05 6.30 11.58
C LYS A 173 -14.41 6.29 10.88
N LEU A 174 -15.27 5.35 11.25
CA LEU A 174 -16.62 5.23 10.70
C LEU A 174 -17.55 6.22 11.42
N LEU A 175 -18.09 7.18 10.68
CA LEU A 175 -18.87 8.28 11.24
C LEU A 175 -20.37 8.00 11.25
N GLU A 176 -20.89 7.45 10.14
CA GLU A 176 -22.31 7.36 9.90
C GLU A 176 -22.65 6.26 8.89
N ILE A 177 -23.87 5.73 9.00
CA ILE A 177 -24.58 4.95 7.98
C ILE A 177 -25.80 5.77 7.57
N LYS A 178 -26.01 5.97 6.27
CA LYS A 178 -27.15 6.69 5.68
C LYS A 178 -28.21 5.73 5.15
#